data_AF-B8IW25-F1
#
_entry.id   AF-B8IW25-F1
#
_cell.length_a   1.000
_cell.length_b   1.000
_cell.length_c   1.000
_cell.angle_alpha   90.00
_cell.angle_beta   90.00
_cell.angle_gamma   90.00
#
_symmetry.space_group_name_H-M   'P 1'
#
loop_
_entity.id
_entity.type
_entity.pdbx_description
1 polymer ?
#
loop_
_entity_poly.entity_id
_entity_poly.type
_entity_poly.pdbx_seq_one_letter_code
_entity_poly.pdbx_strand_id
1 'polypeptide(L)'
;MRTEPIHLRTADAQNVSLGAILTTILILVYFGFVAMGAFAPALLAEPVVSGGTVTWAFAYGLFVIVLGVVLTGLYVLVVNRAEARRAGE
;
A
#
# COMPACT_ATOMS: atom_id res chain seq x y z
N MET A 1 -10.03 -25.25 34.63
CA MET A 1 -9.44 -24.81 33.34
C MET A 1 -10.58 -24.41 32.43
N ARG A 2 -10.72 -23.11 32.14
CA ARG A 2 -11.76 -22.58 31.24
C ARG A 2 -11.17 -22.59 29.83
N THR A 3 -11.59 -23.52 28.99
CA THR A 3 -11.24 -23.51 27.56
C THR A 3 -12.13 -22.51 26.86
N GLU A 4 -11.63 -21.30 26.68
CA GLU A 4 -12.27 -20.29 25.82
C GLU A 4 -12.34 -20.85 24.39
N PRO A 5 -13.52 -20.94 23.76
CA PRO A 5 -13.63 -21.41 22.39
C PRO A 5 -13.01 -20.39 21.43
N ILE A 6 -12.06 -20.85 20.60
CA ILE A 6 -11.41 -20.07 19.55
C ILE A 6 -12.44 -19.75 18.45
N HIS A 7 -13.15 -18.62 18.60
CA HIS A 7 -14.03 -18.04 17.58
C HIS A 7 -13.23 -17.22 16.55
N LEU A 8 -12.42 -17.89 15.71
CA LEU A 8 -11.58 -17.22 14.68
C LEU A 8 -12.02 -17.59 13.25
N ARG A 9 -13.22 -17.20 12.79
CA ARG A 9 -13.63 -17.53 11.41
C ARG A 9 -14.28 -16.45 10.55
N THR A 10 -14.67 -15.29 11.08
CA THR A 10 -15.40 -14.30 10.26
C THR A 10 -14.79 -12.90 10.28
N ALA A 11 -14.16 -12.47 11.38
CA ALA A 11 -13.49 -11.17 11.45
C ALA A 11 -12.20 -11.10 10.61
N ASP A 12 -11.41 -12.18 10.60
CA ASP A 12 -10.14 -12.22 9.87
C ASP A 12 -10.33 -12.14 8.37
N ALA A 13 -11.36 -12.80 7.82
CA ALA A 13 -11.60 -12.83 6.38
C ALA A 13 -11.84 -11.43 5.77
N GLN A 14 -12.44 -10.52 6.54
CA GLN A 14 -12.78 -9.17 6.09
C GLN A 14 -11.55 -8.24 6.12
N ASN A 15 -10.67 -8.39 7.13
CA ASN A 15 -9.41 -7.66 7.20
C ASN A 15 -8.38 -8.19 6.20
N VAL A 16 -8.37 -9.50 5.96
CA VAL A 16 -7.53 -10.16 4.95
C VAL A 16 -7.87 -9.68 3.53
N SER A 17 -9.15 -9.49 3.20
CA SER A 17 -9.53 -8.99 1.87
C SER A 17 -9.12 -7.53 1.65
N LEU A 18 -9.24 -6.68 2.68
CA LEU A 18 -8.80 -5.29 2.61
C LEU A 18 -7.27 -5.20 2.50
N GLY A 19 -6.54 -5.93 3.35
CA GLY A 19 -5.09 -6.05 3.27
C GLY A 19 -4.61 -6.58 1.92
N ALA A 20 -5.32 -7.56 1.34
CA ALA A 20 -5.01 -8.11 0.02
C ALA A 20 -5.17 -7.05 -1.09
N ILE A 21 -6.26 -6.27 -1.10
CA ILE A 21 -6.46 -5.21 -2.09
C ILE A 21 -5.35 -4.16 -2.00
N LEU A 22 -5.03 -3.69 -0.80
CA LEU A 22 -3.98 -2.69 -0.60
C LEU A 22 -2.60 -3.22 -1.01
N THR A 23 -2.33 -4.49 -0.72
CA THR A 23 -1.10 -5.18 -1.16
C THR A 23 -1.04 -5.29 -2.68
N THR A 24 -2.14 -5.68 -3.33
CA THR A 24 -2.21 -5.75 -4.80
C THR A 24 -1.94 -4.40 -5.45
N ILE A 25 -2.50 -3.30 -4.91
CA ILE A 25 -2.23 -1.94 -5.40
C ILE A 25 -0.72 -1.63 -5.29
N LEU A 26 -0.11 -1.90 -4.13
CA LEU A 26 1.31 -1.64 -3.92
C LEU A 26 2.18 -2.46 -4.87
N ILE A 27 1.87 -3.75 -5.06
CA ILE A 27 2.55 -4.63 -6.02
C ILE A 27 2.48 -4.05 -7.43
N LEU A 28 1.30 -3.68 -7.91
CA LEU A 28 1.13 -3.16 -9.27
C LEU A 28 1.95 -1.89 -9.50
N VAL A 29 1.93 -0.95 -8.56
CA VAL A 29 2.69 0.30 -8.68
C VAL A 29 4.19 0.05 -8.58
N TYR A 30 4.63 -0.79 -7.64
CA TYR A 30 6.05 -1.10 -7.46
C TYR A 30 6.63 -1.85 -8.66
N PHE A 31 5.98 -2.92 -9.11
CA PHE A 31 6.45 -3.66 -10.28
C PHE A 31 6.30 -2.85 -11.57
N GLY A 32 5.33 -1.94 -11.65
CA GLY A 32 5.24 -0.95 -12.74
C GLY A 32 6.48 -0.05 -12.80
N PHE A 33 6.94 0.47 -11.65
CA PHE A 33 8.19 1.23 -11.57
C PHE A 33 9.41 0.42 -12.01
N VAL A 34 9.55 -0.80 -11.48
CA VAL A 34 10.67 -1.69 -11.83
C VAL A 34 10.65 -2.03 -13.32
N ALA A 35 9.48 -2.31 -13.89
CA ALA A 35 9.31 -2.60 -15.31
C ALA A 35 9.71 -1.39 -16.18
N MET A 36 9.31 -0.16 -15.81
CA MET A 36 9.78 1.04 -16.53
C MET A 36 11.30 1.20 -16.45
N GLY A 37 11.91 0.92 -15.29
CA GLY A 37 13.37 0.93 -15.16
C GLY A 37 14.06 -0.13 -16.00
N ALA A 38 13.46 -1.29 -16.17
CA ALA A 38 14.01 -2.39 -16.96
C ALA A 38 13.85 -2.19 -18.47
N PHE A 39 12.69 -1.73 -18.93
CA PHE A 39 12.35 -1.67 -20.36
C PHE A 39 12.44 -0.27 -20.97
N ALA A 40 12.31 0.79 -20.17
CA ALA A 40 12.33 2.18 -20.64
C ALA A 40 13.16 3.11 -19.71
N PRO A 41 14.43 2.77 -19.41
CA PRO A 41 15.26 3.55 -18.48
C PRO A 41 15.49 5.00 -18.92
N ALA A 42 15.45 5.29 -20.22
CA ALA A 42 15.59 6.64 -20.75
C ALA A 42 14.49 7.58 -20.23
N LEU A 43 13.23 7.13 -20.19
CA LEU A 43 12.10 7.93 -19.68
C LEU A 43 12.30 8.30 -18.21
N LEU A 44 12.84 7.37 -17.41
CA LEU A 44 13.11 7.62 -15.99
C LEU A 44 14.31 8.56 -15.77
N ALA A 45 15.26 8.60 -16.71
CA ALA A 45 16.42 9.49 -16.64
C ALA A 45 16.11 10.93 -17.05
N GLU A 46 15.02 11.15 -17.79
CA GLU A 46 14.63 12.49 -18.23
C GLU A 46 14.25 13.39 -17.04
N PRO A 47 14.67 14.67 -17.05
CA PRO A 47 14.19 15.66 -16.12
C PRO A 47 12.67 15.86 -16.24
N VAL A 48 11.99 15.98 -15.11
CA VAL A 48 10.55 16.27 -15.06
C VAL A 48 10.25 17.67 -15.60
N VAL A 49 11.17 18.62 -15.40
CA VAL A 49 11.07 20.00 -15.88
C VAL A 49 12.29 20.34 -16.74
N SER A 50 12.07 21.02 -17.88
CA SER A 50 13.15 21.44 -18.79
C SER A 50 14.20 22.27 -18.05
N GLY A 51 15.46 21.84 -18.07
CA GLY A 51 16.56 22.50 -17.38
C GLY A 51 16.66 22.18 -15.88
N GLY A 52 15.77 21.34 -15.35
CA GLY A 52 15.81 20.85 -13.98
C GLY A 52 16.72 19.63 -13.81
N THR A 53 17.02 19.29 -12.56
CA THR A 53 17.83 18.12 -12.18
C THR A 53 16.99 16.98 -11.61
N VAL A 54 15.73 17.23 -11.26
CA VAL A 54 14.80 16.21 -10.75
C VAL A 54 14.34 15.34 -11.91
N THR A 55 14.64 14.05 -11.85
CA THR A 55 14.27 13.08 -12.88
C THR A 55 12.94 12.40 -12.59
N TRP A 56 12.34 11.82 -13.63
CA TRP A 56 11.14 10.98 -13.47
C TRP A 56 11.36 9.79 -12.54
N ALA A 57 12.57 9.22 -12.50
CA ALA A 57 12.93 8.18 -11.54
C ALA A 57 12.72 8.65 -10.09
N PHE A 58 13.20 9.84 -9.76
CA PHE A 58 13.06 10.40 -8.42
C PHE A 58 11.60 10.71 -8.10
N ALA A 59 10.90 11.39 -9.01
CA ALA A 59 9.49 11.76 -8.78
C ALA A 59 8.60 10.52 -8.59
N TYR A 60 8.79 9.49 -9.43
CA TYR A 60 8.04 8.25 -9.30
C TYR A 60 8.41 7.50 -8.02
N GLY A 61 9.71 7.41 -7.68
CA GLY A 61 10.16 6.78 -6.44
C GLY A 61 9.54 7.44 -5.20
N LEU A 62 9.49 8.78 -5.19
CA LEU A 62 8.81 9.54 -4.12
C LEU A 62 7.32 9.22 -4.06
N PHE A 63 6.65 9.15 -5.21
CA PHE A 63 5.24 8.75 -5.30
C PHE A 63 4.99 7.37 -4.69
N VAL A 64 5.83 6.37 -4.99
CA VAL A 64 5.72 5.01 -4.44
C VAL A 64 5.82 5.02 -2.91
N ILE A 65 6.76 5.79 -2.35
CA ILE A 65 6.95 5.90 -0.89
C ILE A 65 5.70 6.52 -0.24
N VAL A 66 5.23 7.66 -0.78
CA VAL A 66 4.04 8.35 -0.26
C VAL A 66 2.82 7.44 -0.35
N LEU A 67 2.64 6.75 -1.47
CA LEU A 67 1.55 5.80 -1.66
C LEU A 67 1.60 4.69 -0.61
N GLY A 68 2.78 4.13 -0.33
CA GLY A 68 2.95 3.11 0.71
C GLY A 68 2.49 3.60 2.08
N VAL A 69 2.93 4.79 2.50
CA VAL A 69 2.52 5.40 3.77
C VAL A 69 1.01 5.60 3.83
N VAL A 70 0.41 6.11 2.74
CA VAL A 70 -1.04 6.33 2.66
C VAL A 70 -1.82 5.02 2.75
N LEU A 71 -1.42 3.99 2.00
CA LEU A 71 -2.09 2.69 2.02
C LEU A 71 -1.98 2.03 3.40
N THR A 72 -0.83 2.10 4.06
CA THR A 72 -0.66 1.60 5.43
C THR A 72 -1.52 2.39 6.41
N GLY A 73 -1.56 3.72 6.31
CA GLY A 73 -2.40 4.56 7.15
C GLY A 73 -3.90 4.25 6.98
N LEU A 74 -4.34 4.05 5.74
CA LEU A 74 -5.72 3.65 5.43
C LEU A 74 -6.05 2.27 6.01
N TYR A 75 -5.15 1.29 5.88
CA TYR A 75 -5.32 -0.02 6.50
C TYR A 75 -5.55 0.10 8.01
N VAL A 76 -4.64 0.79 8.71
CA VAL A 76 -4.70 0.99 10.16
C VAL A 76 -5.98 1.71 10.56
N LEU A 77 -6.36 2.76 9.85
CA LEU A 77 -7.57 3.53 10.16
C LEU A 77 -8.84 2.68 10.02
N VAL A 78 -8.92 1.85 8.97
CA VAL A 78 -10.09 1.01 8.73
C VAL A 78 -10.20 -0.10 9.78
N VAL A 79 -9.09 -0.80 10.06
CA VAL A 79 -9.06 -1.89 11.05
C VAL A 79 -9.34 -1.35 12.45
N ASN A 80 -8.68 -0.26 12.86
CA ASN A 80 -8.89 0.32 14.19
C ASN A 80 -10.34 0.80 14.38
N ARG A 81 -10.98 1.36 13.34
CA ARG A 81 -12.40 1.76 13.38
C ARG A 81 -13.33 0.55 13.48
N ALA A 82 -13.00 -0.55 12.81
CA ALA A 82 -13.77 -1.79 12.90
C ALA A 82 -13.69 -2.40 14.31
N GLU A 83 -12.51 -2.34 14.95
CA GLU A 83 -12.31 -2.79 16.33
C GLU A 83 -13.04 -1.89 17.33
N ALA A 84 -12.93 -0.56 17.20
CA ALA A 84 -13.59 0.38 18.11
C ALA A 84 -15.12 0.24 18.14
N ARG A 85 -15.76 -0.09 17.01
CA ARG A 85 -17.21 -0.36 16.95
C ARG A 85 -17.62 -1.59 17.75
N ARG A 86 -16.76 -2.61 17.83
CA ARG A 86 -17.03 -3.86 18.56
C ARG A 86 -16.81 -3.73 20.07
N ALA A 87 -15.98 -2.79 20.51
CA ALA A 87 -15.70 -2.57 21.93
C ALA A 87 -16.78 -1.74 22.66
N GLY A 88 -17.68 -1.10 21.93
CA GLY A 88 -18.80 -0.33 22.47
C GLY A 88 -20.15 -1.07 22.48
N GLU A 89 -20.18 -2.31 21.96
CA GLU A 89 -21.31 -3.25 22.02
C GLU A 89 -21.12 -4.22 23.19
#